data_AF-A0A7Y5IRH5-F1
#
_entry.id   AF-A0A7Y5IRH5-F1
#
_cell.length_a   1.000
_cell.length_b   1.000
_cell.length_c   1.000
_cell.angle_alpha   90.00
_cell.angle_beta   90.00
_cell.angle_gamma   90.00
#
_symmetry.space_group_name_H-M   'P 1'
#
loop_
_entity.id
_entity.type
_entity.pdbx_description
1 polymer ?
#
loop_
_entity_poly.entity_id
_entity_poly.type
_entity_poly.pdbx_seq_one_letter_code
_entity_poly.pdbx_strand_id
1 'polypeptide(L)'
;QVRVNPETGVIEDAKFKTFGCGSAIASSSLATEMLKGMSVDEAVQIKNMRIVEELSLPPIKIHCSVLAEDAIKSAIADYKKKQTDAEQASVGEPAVATA
;
A
#
# COMPACT_ATOMS: atom_id res chain seq x y z
N GLN A 1 0.57 1.52 -6.00
CA GLN A 1 -0.59 1.78 -6.86
C GLN A 1 -1.63 0.71 -6.58
N VAL A 2 -2.89 1.12 -6.37
CA VAL A 2 -4.02 0.20 -6.14
C VAL A 2 -5.04 0.40 -7.26
N ARG A 3 -5.59 -0.71 -7.76
CA ARG A 3 -6.66 -0.74 -8.73
C ARG A 3 -7.93 -1.11 -7.99
N VAL A 4 -8.87 -0.18 -7.96
CA VAL A 4 -10.15 -0.34 -7.27
C VAL A 4 -11.25 -0.36 -8.31
N ASN A 5 -12.18 -1.29 -8.16
CA ASN A 5 -13.39 -1.34 -8.96
C ASN A 5 -14.34 -0.20 -8.50
N PRO A 6 -14.70 0.76 -9.38
CA PRO A 6 -15.52 1.91 -9.01
C PRO A 6 -16.97 1.55 -8.67
N GLU A 7 -17.47 0.40 -9.13
CA GLU A 7 -18.85 -0.03 -8.89
C GLU A 7 -19.00 -0.72 -7.52
N THR A 8 -18.00 -1.50 -7.12
CA THR A 8 -18.04 -2.29 -5.87
C THR A 8 -17.18 -1.72 -4.74
N GLY A 9 -16.24 -0.83 -5.04
CA GLY A 9 -15.27 -0.30 -4.08
C GLY A 9 -14.28 -1.35 -3.57
N VAL A 10 -14.08 -2.44 -4.32
CA VAL A 10 -13.16 -3.54 -3.99
C VAL A 10 -11.82 -3.34 -4.70
N ILE A 11 -10.72 -3.62 -4.01
CA ILE A 11 -9.38 -3.59 -4.57
C ILE A 11 -9.16 -4.88 -5.37
N GLU A 12 -9.09 -4.77 -6.70
CA GLU A 12 -8.86 -5.92 -7.59
C GLU A 12 -7.38 -6.26 -7.71
N ASP A 13 -6.52 -5.25 -7.71
CA ASP A 13 -5.07 -5.44 -7.86
C ASP A 13 -4.29 -4.37 -7.09
N ALA A 14 -3.15 -4.77 -6.51
CA ALA A 14 -2.28 -3.88 -5.78
C ALA A 14 -0.83 -4.15 -6.17
N LYS A 15 -0.14 -3.11 -6.62
CA LYS A 15 1.28 -3.16 -6.99
C LYS A 15 2.08 -2.18 -6.16
N PHE A 16 3.21 -2.64 -5.63
CA PHE A 16 4.13 -1.81 -4.87
C PHE A 16 5.48 -1.71 -5.60
N LYS A 17 6.13 -0.56 -5.45
CA LYS A 17 7.54 -0.36 -5.74
C LYS A 17 8.17 0.12 -4.45
N THR A 18 9.10 -0.65 -3.90
CA THR A 18 9.78 -0.32 -2.65
C THR A 18 11.27 -0.57 -2.83
N PHE A 19 12.09 0.29 -2.24
CA PHE A 19 13.53 0.15 -2.20
C PHE A 19 13.94 0.05 -0.74
N GLY A 20 14.60 -1.05 -0.36
CA GLY A 20 14.99 -1.24 1.02
C GLY A 20 15.51 -2.64 1.31
N CYS A 21 15.74 -2.91 2.59
CA CYS A 21 16.15 -4.24 3.06
C CYS A 21 15.05 -5.29 2.82
N GLY A 22 15.40 -6.58 2.82
CA GLY A 22 14.46 -7.67 2.55
C GLY A 22 13.20 -7.63 3.43
N SER A 23 13.29 -7.14 4.67
CA SER A 23 12.14 -6.93 5.56
C SER A 23 11.12 -5.92 5.02
N ALA A 24 11.58 -4.84 4.36
CA ALA A 24 10.71 -3.86 3.75
C ALA A 24 10.01 -4.44 2.51
N ILE A 25 10.74 -5.18 1.68
CA ILE A 25 10.18 -5.86 0.50
C ILE A 25 9.13 -6.89 0.93
N ALA A 26 9.42 -7.71 1.95
CA ALA A 26 8.49 -8.69 2.48
C ALA A 26 7.23 -8.04 3.08
N SER A 27 7.40 -6.95 3.84
CA SER A 27 6.28 -6.18 4.41
C SER A 27 5.38 -5.60 3.32
N SER A 28 5.95 -5.01 2.27
CA SER A 28 5.18 -4.47 1.15
C SER A 28 4.52 -5.56 0.30
N SER A 29 5.19 -6.71 0.10
CA SER A 29 4.63 -7.85 -0.60
C SER A 29 3.41 -8.41 0.12
N LEU A 30 3.53 -8.64 1.42
CA LEU A 30 2.44 -9.12 2.26
C LEU A 30 1.27 -8.12 2.25
N ALA A 31 1.56 -6.83 2.41
CA ALA A 31 0.55 -5.78 2.33
C ALA A 31 -0.25 -5.85 1.02
N THR A 32 0.41 -6.03 -0.13
CA THR A 32 -0.33 -6.13 -1.41
C THR A 32 -1.19 -7.37 -1.55
N GLU A 33 -0.78 -8.51 -0.98
CA GLU A 33 -1.60 -9.71 -0.94
C GLU A 33 -2.83 -9.51 -0.04
N MET A 34 -2.65 -8.87 1.11
CA MET A 34 -3.75 -8.55 2.03
C MET A 34 -4.78 -7.62 1.41
N LEU A 35 -4.36 -6.67 0.58
CA LEU A 35 -5.27 -5.69 -0.02
C LEU A 35 -6.17 -6.27 -1.11
N LYS A 36 -5.73 -7.31 -1.82
CA LYS A 36 -6.52 -7.89 -2.92
C LYS A 36 -7.81 -8.51 -2.37
N GLY A 37 -8.94 -8.13 -2.96
CA GLY A 37 -10.26 -8.61 -2.58
C GLY A 37 -10.86 -7.92 -1.35
N MET A 38 -10.15 -7.00 -0.69
CA MET A 38 -10.70 -6.16 0.38
C MET A 38 -11.34 -4.89 -0.18
N SER A 39 -12.33 -4.37 0.53
CA SER A 39 -12.88 -3.04 0.24
C SER A 39 -11.91 -1.93 0.67
N VAL A 40 -12.02 -0.78 0.01
CA VAL A 40 -11.18 0.40 0.32
C VAL A 40 -11.27 0.81 1.81
N ASP A 41 -12.42 0.62 2.45
CA ASP A 41 -12.60 0.94 3.87
C ASP A 41 -11.85 -0.02 4.80
N GLU A 42 -11.93 -1.33 4.51
CA GLU A 42 -11.20 -2.37 5.24
C GLU A 42 -9.69 -2.22 5.09
N ALA A 43 -9.25 -1.85 3.88
CA ALA A 43 -7.85 -1.64 3.60
C ALA A 43 -7.22 -0.52 4.46
N VAL A 44 -7.98 0.48 4.90
CA VAL A 44 -7.52 1.53 5.84
C VAL A 44 -7.41 1.01 7.27
N GLN A 45 -8.17 -0.02 7.62
CA GLN A 45 -8.15 -0.66 8.94
C GLN A 45 -6.96 -1.60 9.13
N ILE A 46 -6.20 -1.92 8.08
CA ILE A 46 -4.98 -2.72 8.18
C ILE A 46 -3.97 -1.98 9.07
N LYS A 47 -3.51 -2.65 10.11
CA LYS A 47 -2.51 -2.14 11.07
C LYS A 47 -1.16 -2.80 10.85
N ASN A 48 -0.09 -2.06 11.10
CA ASN A 48 1.29 -2.56 11.06
C ASN A 48 1.49 -3.82 11.92
N MET A 49 0.79 -3.93 13.06
CA MET A 49 0.89 -5.08 13.95
C MET A 49 0.61 -6.40 13.23
N ARG A 50 -0.38 -6.42 12.32
CA ARG A 50 -0.69 -7.65 11.59
C ARG A 50 0.44 -8.07 10.64
N ILE A 51 1.12 -7.09 10.05
CA ILE A 51 2.30 -7.32 9.21
C ILE A 51 3.48 -7.82 10.06
N VAL A 52 3.65 -7.27 11.27
CA VAL A 52 4.69 -7.68 12.23
C VAL A 52 4.45 -9.12 12.70
N GLU A 53 3.21 -9.49 13.01
CA GLU A 53 2.82 -10.83 13.47
C GLU A 53 3.09 -11.88 12.37
N GLU A 54 2.64 -11.64 11.14
CA GLU A 54 2.85 -12.59 10.05
C GLU A 54 4.32 -12.75 9.65
N LEU A 55 5.07 -11.66 9.62
CA LEU A 55 6.49 -11.71 9.27
C LEU A 55 7.38 -12.01 10.48
N SER A 56 6.80 -12.18 11.68
CA SER A 56 7.51 -12.38 12.95
C SER A 56 8.69 -11.43 13.11
N LEU A 57 8.47 -10.14 12.81
CA LEU A 57 9.55 -9.17 12.74
C LEU A 57 10.08 -8.83 14.14
N PRO A 58 11.41 -8.81 14.34
CA PRO A 58 11.99 -8.39 15.61
C PRO A 58 11.70 -6.90 15.85
N PRO A 59 11.70 -6.44 17.11
CA PRO A 59 11.27 -5.09 17.48
C PRO A 59 12.03 -3.97 16.77
N ILE A 60 13.29 -4.21 16.39
CA ILE A 60 14.12 -3.26 15.64
C ILE A 60 13.61 -3.00 14.20
N LYS A 61 12.84 -3.92 13.62
CA LYS A 61 12.34 -3.87 12.23
C LYS A 61 10.88 -3.45 12.10
N ILE A 62 10.20 -3.10 13.19
CA ILE A 62 8.79 -2.65 13.17
C ILE A 62 8.59 -1.42 12.27
N HIS A 63 9.61 -0.56 12.13
CA HIS A 63 9.57 0.60 11.23
C HIS A 63 9.28 0.22 9.76
N CYS A 64 9.67 -0.97 9.31
CA CYS A 64 9.37 -1.48 7.97
C CYS A 64 7.87 -1.76 7.80
N SER A 65 7.20 -2.20 8.86
CA SER A 65 5.75 -2.47 8.88
C SER A 65 4.94 -1.19 8.97
N VAL A 66 5.43 -0.20 9.73
CA VAL A 66 4.82 1.15 9.78
C VAL A 66 4.87 1.81 8.39
N LEU A 67 5.99 1.67 7.68
CA LEU A 67 6.13 2.21 6.33
C LEU A 67 5.17 1.55 5.33
N ALA A 68 4.94 0.24 5.46
CA ALA A 68 3.95 -0.45 4.65
C ALA A 68 2.52 0.03 4.95
N GLU A 69 2.16 0.19 6.23
CA GLU A 69 0.85 0.74 6.64
C GLU A 69 0.61 2.15 6.09
N ASP A 70 1.60 3.03 6.22
CA ASP A 70 1.50 4.42 5.76
C ASP A 70 1.34 4.49 4.23
N ALA A 71 2.06 3.63 3.50
CA ALA A 71 1.96 3.54 2.05
C ALA A 71 0.55 3.09 1.60
N ILE A 72 -0.08 2.15 2.31
CA ILE A 72 -1.46 1.72 2.04
C ILE A 72 -2.43 2.88 2.22
N LYS A 73 -2.35 3.56 3.37
CA LYS A 73 -3.21 4.70 3.71
C LYS A 73 -3.06 5.82 2.69
N SER A 74 -1.83 6.13 2.31
CA SER A 74 -1.52 7.13 1.28
C SER A 74 -2.07 6.73 -0.09
N ALA A 75 -1.94 5.47 -0.51
CA ALA A 75 -2.47 5.01 -1.78
C ALA A 75 -4.01 5.06 -1.84
N ILE A 76 -4.68 4.75 -0.74
CA ILE A 76 -6.15 4.84 -0.63
C ILE A 76 -6.61 6.30 -0.59
N ALA A 77 -5.91 7.14 0.16
CA ALA A 77 -6.20 8.57 0.21
C ALA A 77 -6.01 9.23 -1.17
N ASP A 78 -4.98 8.84 -1.91
CA ASP A 78 -4.75 9.26 -3.28
C ASP A 78 -5.89 8.79 -4.20
N TYR A 79 -6.33 7.53 -4.09
CA TYR A 79 -7.49 7.04 -4.84
C TYR A 79 -8.77 7.83 -4.53
N LYS A 80 -9.07 8.11 -3.25
CA LYS A 80 -10.25 8.90 -2.86
C LYS A 80 -10.17 10.34 -3.39
N LYS A 81 -8.99 10.96 -3.34
CA LYS A 81 -8.75 12.28 -3.95
C LYS A 81 -8.92 12.22 -5.47
N LYS A 82 -8.35 11.22 -6.14
CA LYS A 82 -8.48 11.01 -7.59
C LYS A 82 -9.88 10.67 -8.03
N GLN A 83 -10.73 10.05 -7.21
CA GLN A 83 -12.16 9.92 -7.51
C GLN A 83 -12.86 11.30 -7.53
N THR A 84 -12.35 12.26 -6.76
CA THR A 84 -12.83 13.65 -6.80
C THR A 84 -12.17 14.45 -7.95
N ASP A 85 -10.99 14.01 -8.41
CA ASP A 85 -10.14 14.66 -9.42
C ASP A 85 -10.01 13.85 -10.75
N ALA A 86 -10.91 12.87 -11.00
CA ALA A 86 -10.75 11.81 -12.02
C ALA A 86 -10.76 12.29 -13.48
N GLU A 87 -10.80 13.60 -13.73
CA GLU A 87 -10.58 14.21 -15.03
C GLU A 87 -9.08 14.35 -15.36
N GLN A 88 -8.16 14.35 -14.38
CA GLN A 88 -6.74 14.58 -14.66
C GLN A 88 -5.81 13.67 -13.85
N ALA A 89 -4.62 13.42 -14.37
CA ALA A 89 -3.51 12.75 -13.70
C ALA A 89 -3.58 11.20 -13.57
N SER A 90 -3.59 10.54 -14.72
CA SER A 90 -2.90 9.26 -14.96
C SER A 90 -1.36 9.35 -14.85
N VAL A 91 -0.81 10.24 -14.02
CA VAL A 91 0.63 10.53 -13.99
C VAL A 91 1.16 10.42 -12.57
N GLY A 92 2.31 9.78 -12.40
CA GLY A 92 3.12 9.97 -11.20
C GLY A 92 3.99 8.81 -10.76
N GLU A 93 4.68 8.14 -11.68
CA GLU A 93 5.98 7.59 -11.31
C GLU A 93 6.99 8.75 -11.30
N PRO A 94 7.75 8.94 -10.22
CA PRO A 94 9.12 9.37 -10.37
C PRO A 94 10.00 8.29 -9.73
N ALA A 95 10.50 7.39 -10.56
CA ALA A 95 11.70 6.64 -10.20
C ALA A 95 12.81 7.67 -10.05
N VAL A 96 13.26 7.83 -8.81
CA VAL A 96 14.25 8.79 -8.34
C VAL A 96 15.51 8.74 -9.20
N ALA A 97 15.88 9.90 -9.75
CA ALA A 97 17.20 10.19 -10.25
C ALA A 97 18.21 10.21 -9.09
N THR A 98 19.36 9.56 -9.25
CA THR A 98 20.56 9.89 -8.49
C THR A 98 21.79 9.66 -9.37
N ALA A 99 22.39 10.80 -9.75
CA ALA A 99 23.76 11.10 -10.19
C ALA A 99 24.52 10.11 -11.09
#